data_AF-A0A0F9H3E0-F1
#
_entry.id   AF-A0A0F9H3E0-F1
#
_cell.length_a   1.000
_cell.length_b   1.000
_cell.length_c   1.000
_cell.angle_alpha   90.00
_cell.angle_beta   90.00
_cell.angle_gamma   90.00
#
_symmetry.space_group_name_H-M   'P 1'
#
loop_
_entity.id
_entity.type
_entity.pdbx_description
1 polymer ?
#
loop_
_entity_poly.entity_id
_entity_poly.type
_entity_poly.pdbx_seq_one_letter_code
_entity_poly.pdbx_strand_id
1 'polypeptide(L)' 'MNEADIPRIKELIEEVKVSYVQSDGNVEFLDIKDDKVRIKTIGHCHS' A
#
# COMPACT_ATOMS: atom_id res chain seq x y z
N MET A 1 -10.86 8.14 -11.02
CA MET A 1 -10.63 6.68 -10.81
C MET A 1 -11.97 5.96 -10.75
N ASN A 2 -12.10 4.74 -11.28
CA ASN A 2 -13.35 3.98 -11.15
C ASN A 2 -13.36 3.26 -9.79
N GLU A 3 -14.52 3.17 -9.12
CA GLU A 3 -14.64 2.43 -7.84
C GLU A 3 -14.24 0.95 -7.98
N ALA A 4 -14.38 0.37 -9.18
CA ALA A 4 -13.95 -0.99 -9.50
C ALA A 4 -12.43 -1.19 -9.42
N ASP A 5 -11.63 -0.12 -9.39
CA ASP A 5 -10.17 -0.19 -9.30
C ASP A 5 -9.70 -0.36 -7.85
N ILE A 6 -10.53 -0.02 -6.85
CA ILE A 6 -10.16 -0.08 -5.42
C ILE A 6 -9.78 -1.50 -4.97
N PRO A 7 -10.55 -2.57 -5.29
CA PRO A 7 -10.16 -3.94 -4.96
C PRO A 7 -8.81 -4.32 -5.58
N ARG A 8 -8.58 -3.92 -6.84
CA ARG A 8 -7.35 -4.23 -7.55
C ARG A 8 -6.13 -3.51 -6.95
N ILE A 9 -6.30 -2.25 -6.56
CA ILE A 9 -5.27 -1.47 -5.87
C ILE A 9 -4.89 -2.12 -4.53
N LYS A 10 -5.88 -2.63 -3.77
CA LYS A 10 -5.62 -3.33 -2.51
C LYS A 10 -4.80 -4.62 -2.71
N GLU A 11 -5.12 -5.42 -3.73
CA GLU A 11 -4.34 -6.62 -4.07
C GLU A 11 -2.88 -6.25 -4.39
N LEU A 12 -2.66 -5.24 -5.23
CA LEU A 12 -1.31 -4.79 -5.60
C LEU A 12 -0.51 -4.32 -4.38
N ILE A 13 -1.15 -3.64 -3.42
CA ILE A 13 -0.50 -3.21 -2.18
C ILE A 13 -0.10 -4.40 -1.32
N GLU A 14 -0.95 -5.41 -1.20
CA GLU A 14 -0.63 -6.64 -0.44
C GLU A 14 0.50 -7.44 -1.10
N GLU A 15 0.58 -7.49 -2.44
CA GLU A 15 1.71 -8.11 -3.16
C GLU A 15 3.05 -7.40 -2.84
N VAL A 16 3.06 -6.07 -2.82
CA VAL A 16 4.27 -5.27 -2.53
C VAL A 16 4.64 -5.34 -1.05
N LYS A 17 3.64 -5.44 -0.16
CA LYS A 17 3.84 -5.57 1.29
C LYS A 17 4.66 -6.78 1.66
N VAL A 18 4.51 -7.93 0.99
CA VAL A 18 5.34 -9.14 1.24
C VAL A 18 6.83 -8.83 1.08
N SER A 19 7.21 -8.00 0.10
CA SER A 19 8.61 -7.60 -0.11
C SER A 19 9.08 -6.58 0.93
N TYR A 20 8.18 -5.71 1.41
CA TYR A 20 8.47 -4.72 2.46
C TYR A 20 8.60 -5.34 3.87
N VAL A 21 7.81 -6.37 4.17
CA VAL A 21 7.82 -7.09 5.46
C VAL A 21 9.10 -7.87 5.69
N GLN A 22 9.74 -8.36 4.62
CA GLN A 22 11.05 -9.01 4.72
C GLN A 22 12.16 -8.07 5.26
N SER A 23 11.93 -6.76 5.25
CA SER A 23 12.86 -5.74 5.79
C SER A 23 12.38 -5.12 7.11
N ASP A 24 11.50 -5.79 7.87
CA ASP A 24 10.87 -5.25 9.10
C ASP A 24 9.99 -3.99 8.84
N GLY A 25 9.55 -3.84 7.59
CA GLY A 25 8.61 -2.81 7.14
C GLY A 25 7.18 -3.35 7.02
N ASN A 26 6.20 -2.46 6.91
CA ASN A 26 4.81 -2.80 6.64
C ASN A 26 4.18 -1.65 5.87
N VAL A 27 3.18 -1.96 5.05
CA VAL A 27 2.41 -0.98 4.29
C VAL A 27 0.93 -1.20 4.55
N GLU A 28 0.22 -0.16 4.97
CA GLU A 28 -1.22 -0.15 5.14
C GLU A 28 -1.88 0.79 4.13
N PHE A 29 -2.95 0.32 3.50
CA PHE A 29 -3.81 1.18 2.69
C PHE A 29 -4.68 2.06 3.59
N LEU A 30 -4.73 3.37 3.31
CA LEU A 30 -5.57 4.32 4.05
C LEU A 30 -6.86 4.62 3.28
N ASP A 31 -6.74 5.40 2.20
CA ASP A 31 -7.84 5.90 1.40
C ASP A 31 -7.38 6.28 -0.01
N ILE A 32 -8.35 6.60 -0.86
CA ILE A 32 -8.10 7.26 -2.14
C ILE A 32 -8.70 8.65 -2.05
N LYS A 33 -7.89 9.66 -2.35
CA LYS A 33 -8.31 11.06 -2.33
C LYS A 33 -7.69 11.81 -3.50
N ASP A 34 -8.49 12.59 -4.21
CA ASP A 34 -8.05 13.40 -5.36
C ASP A 34 -7.30 12.57 -6.42
N ASP A 35 -7.85 11.40 -6.74
CA ASP A 35 -7.25 10.39 -7.63
C ASP A 35 -5.86 9.88 -7.22
N LYS A 36 -5.49 10.05 -5.94
CA LYS A 36 -4.24 9.53 -5.36
C LYS A 36 -4.52 8.45 -4.33
N VAL A 37 -3.78 7.35 -4.43
CA VAL A 37 -3.77 6.28 -3.43
C VAL A 37 -2.90 6.72 -2.27
N ARG A 38 -3.46 6.70 -1.05
CA ARG A 38 -2.73 7.05 0.17
C ARG A 38 -2.46 5.78 0.96
N ILE A 39 -1.19 5.58 1.28
CA ILE A 39 -0.70 4.45 2.06
C ILE A 39 0.10 4.97 3.25
N LYS A 40 0.20 4.15 4.29
CA LYS A 40 1.05 4.37 5.45
C LYS A 40 2.12 3.31 5.48
N THR A 41 3.38 3.73 5.51
CA THR A 41 4.52 2.84 5.76
C THR A 41 4.82 2.79 7.25
N ILE A 42 5.01 1.60 7.81
CA ILE A 42 5.33 1.36 9.22
C ILE A 42 6.62 0.53 9.24
N GLY A 43 7.50 0.73 10.23
CA GLY A 43 8.74 -0.05 10.37
C GLY A 43 9.97 0.60 9.72
N HIS A 44 11.11 -0.08 9.80
CA HIS A 44 12.39 0.43 9.31
C HIS A 44 12.49 0.25 7.80
N CYS A 45 12.22 1.31 7.03
CA CYS A 45 12.81 1.39 5.70
C CYS A 45 14.31 1.63 5.91
N HIS A 46 15.17 0.67 5.57
CA HIS A 46 16.60 0.95 5.45
C HIS A 46 16.77 2.13 4.49
N SER A 47 17.21 3.26 5.05
CA SER A 47 17.56 4.51 4.35
C SER A 47 18.84 4.36 3.55
#